data_AF-A0A7W1CD74-F1
#
_entry.id   AF-A0A7W1CD74-F1
#
_cell.length_a   1.000
_cell.length_b   1.000
_cell.length_c   1.000
_cell.angle_alpha   90.00
_cell.angle_beta   90.00
_cell.angle_gamma   90.00
#
_symmetry.space_group_name_H-M   'P 1'
#
loop_
_entity.id
_entity.type
_entity.pdbx_description
1 polymer ?
#
loop_
_entity_poly.entity_id
_entity_poly.type
_entity_poly.pdbx_seq_one_letter_code
_entity_poly.pdbx_strand_id
1 'polypeptide(L)'
;VQYTAAALCTENKILSHPASVDTIPSSANVEDHVSMGVTSVLKIRQIAENLELILALELFAAAQGIDFRRKIIGFEKKLGRGTREIYQQIRRKVPFIEKDTYMKNYIETVREIIAGR
;
A
#
# COMPACT_ATOMS: atom_id res chain seq x y z
N VAL A 1 -8.10 -4.79 9.18
CA VAL A 1 -7.09 -4.42 8.15
C VAL A 1 -7.27 -5.18 6.83
N GLN A 2 -7.49 -6.51 6.84
CA GLN A 2 -7.57 -7.32 5.63
C GLN A 2 -8.64 -6.89 4.61
N TYR A 3 -9.87 -6.60 5.06
CA TYR A 3 -10.95 -6.19 4.15
C TYR A 3 -10.60 -4.94 3.34
N THR A 4 -9.96 -3.94 3.96
CA THR A 4 -9.48 -2.73 3.29
C THR A 4 -8.44 -3.07 2.22
N ALA A 5 -7.42 -3.88 2.57
CA ALA A 5 -6.40 -4.28 1.61
C ALA A 5 -7.00 -5.08 0.42
N ALA A 6 -7.94 -5.98 0.69
CA ALA A 6 -8.61 -6.78 -0.33
C ALA A 6 -9.48 -5.93 -1.27
N ALA A 7 -10.18 -4.91 -0.74
CA ALA A 7 -10.97 -3.98 -1.53
C ALA A 7 -10.09 -3.17 -2.48
N LEU A 8 -9.00 -2.58 -1.98
CA LEU A 8 -8.04 -1.82 -2.77
C LEU A 8 -7.36 -2.68 -3.86
N CYS A 9 -7.01 -3.92 -3.51
CA CYS A 9 -6.46 -4.87 -4.47
C CYS A 9 -7.48 -5.22 -5.58
N THR A 10 -8.76 -5.33 -5.23
CA THR A 10 -9.83 -5.58 -6.21
C THR A 10 -10.05 -4.39 -7.12
N GLU A 11 -10.02 -3.17 -6.60
CA GLU A 11 -10.08 -1.94 -7.41
C GLU A 11 -8.92 -1.85 -8.41
N ASN A 12 -7.70 -2.22 -7.98
CA ASN A 12 -6.54 -2.26 -8.85
C ASN A 12 -6.72 -3.21 -10.04
N LYS A 13 -7.51 -4.29 -9.91
CA LYS A 13 -7.81 -5.19 -11.04
C LYS A 13 -8.60 -4.48 -12.13
N ILE A 14 -9.57 -3.66 -11.75
CA ILE A 14 -10.37 -2.86 -12.70
C ILE A 14 -9.49 -1.80 -13.35
N LEU A 15 -8.66 -1.11 -12.56
CA LEU A 15 -7.70 -0.13 -13.06
C LEU A 15 -6.61 -0.74 -13.97
N SER A 16 -6.38 -2.05 -13.90
CA SER A 16 -5.37 -2.71 -14.74
C SER A 16 -5.82 -2.95 -16.19
N HIS A 17 -7.09 -2.70 -16.55
CA HIS A 17 -7.50 -2.75 -17.96
C HIS A 17 -6.72 -1.68 -18.76
N PRO A 18 -6.03 -2.04 -19.86
CA PRO A 18 -5.21 -1.09 -20.59
C PRO A 18 -6.07 0.02 -21.19
N ALA A 19 -5.72 1.29 -20.98
CA ALA A 19 -6.41 2.39 -21.67
C ALA A 19 -5.97 2.51 -23.14
N SER A 20 -4.77 2.02 -23.46
CA SER A 20 -4.15 2.14 -24.78
C SER A 20 -4.73 1.21 -25.86
N VAL A 21 -5.68 0.33 -25.51
CA VAL A 21 -6.37 -0.53 -26.51
C VAL A 21 -7.59 0.15 -27.11
N ASP A 22 -7.88 1.39 -26.71
CA ASP A 22 -9.00 2.20 -27.20
C ASP A 22 -8.50 3.42 -27.98
N THR A 23 -9.28 3.85 -28.97
CA THR A 23 -9.02 5.05 -29.77
C THR A 23 -10.34 5.73 -30.14
N ILE A 24 -10.37 7.05 -30.02
CA ILE A 24 -11.48 7.87 -30.51
C ILE A 24 -10.89 8.85 -31.52
N PRO A 25 -11.22 8.72 -32.82
CA PRO A 25 -10.72 9.62 -33.85
C PRO A 25 -11.07 11.08 -33.53
N SER A 26 -10.10 11.95 -33.75
CA SER A 26 -10.20 13.39 -33.51
C SER A 26 -9.98 14.15 -34.84
N SER A 27 -10.30 15.45 -34.85
CA SER A 27 -10.00 16.33 -35.98
C SER A 27 -10.51 15.82 -37.33
N ALA A 28 -11.78 15.42 -37.41
CA ALA A 28 -12.40 14.88 -38.63
C ALA A 28 -11.60 13.71 -39.26
N ASN A 29 -11.15 12.77 -38.42
CA ASN A 29 -10.32 11.61 -38.78
C ASN A 29 -8.89 11.93 -39.26
N VAL A 30 -8.39 13.15 -39.05
CA VAL A 30 -6.96 13.44 -39.25
C VAL A 30 -6.11 12.75 -38.17
N GLU A 31 -6.62 12.72 -36.94
CA GLU A 31 -6.03 11.96 -35.83
C GLU A 31 -6.87 10.72 -35.58
N ASP A 32 -6.74 9.72 -36.46
CA ASP A 32 -7.54 8.48 -36.44
C ASP A 32 -7.05 7.42 -35.44
N HIS A 33 -5.86 7.63 -34.85
CA HIS A 33 -5.30 6.78 -33.80
C HIS A 33 -4.61 7.58 -32.70
N VAL A 34 -4.93 7.29 -31.44
CA VAL A 34 -4.31 7.91 -30.26
C VAL A 34 -3.95 6.86 -29.20
N SER A 35 -3.02 7.19 -28.31
CA SER A 35 -2.46 6.23 -27.33
C SER A 35 -3.20 6.13 -26.00
N MET A 36 -4.10 7.08 -25.71
CA MET A 36 -4.73 7.26 -24.39
C MET A 36 -3.71 7.35 -23.23
N GLY A 37 -2.50 7.85 -23.51
CA GLY A 37 -1.38 7.84 -22.58
C GLY A 37 -1.63 8.56 -21.25
N VAL A 38 -2.31 9.71 -21.27
CA VAL A 38 -2.65 10.46 -20.04
C VAL A 38 -3.55 9.63 -19.14
N THR A 39 -4.58 8.98 -19.69
CA THR A 39 -5.48 8.08 -18.95
C THR A 39 -4.71 6.93 -18.33
N SER A 40 -3.76 6.32 -19.05
CA SER A 40 -2.88 5.27 -18.50
C SER A 40 -2.09 5.75 -17.27
N VAL A 41 -1.54 6.98 -17.30
CA VAL A 41 -0.80 7.54 -16.17
C VAL A 41 -1.71 7.89 -14.98
N LEU A 42 -2.93 8.36 -15.23
CA LEU A 42 -3.89 8.61 -14.15
C LEU A 42 -4.26 7.31 -13.43
N LYS A 43 -4.44 6.22 -14.18
CA LYS A 43 -4.72 4.89 -13.64
C LYS A 43 -3.55 4.34 -12.81
N ILE A 44 -2.31 4.43 -13.30
CA ILE A 44 -1.15 3.94 -12.53
C ILE A 44 -0.92 4.74 -11.25
N ARG A 45 -1.21 6.05 -11.26
CA ARG A 45 -1.14 6.88 -10.04
C ARG A 45 -2.10 6.35 -8.97
N GLN A 46 -3.34 6.05 -9.32
CA GLN A 46 -4.32 5.48 -8.38
C GLN A 46 -3.89 4.10 -7.88
N ILE A 47 -3.38 3.25 -8.77
CA ILE A 47 -2.85 1.92 -8.39
C ILE A 47 -1.71 2.05 -7.39
N ALA A 48 -0.79 3.01 -7.59
CA ALA A 48 0.33 3.25 -6.70
C ALA A 48 -0.14 3.70 -5.30
N GLU A 49 -1.10 4.63 -5.22
CA GLU A 49 -1.70 5.06 -3.95
C GLU A 49 -2.38 3.90 -3.20
N ASN A 50 -3.12 3.07 -3.93
CA ASN A 50 -3.74 1.86 -3.38
C ASN A 50 -2.68 0.88 -2.86
N LEU A 51 -1.59 0.70 -3.62
CA LEU A 51 -0.48 -0.19 -3.27
C LEU A 51 0.27 0.28 -2.01
N GLU A 52 0.53 1.59 -1.88
CA GLU A 52 1.12 2.17 -0.67
C GLU A 52 0.31 1.78 0.58
N LEU A 53 -1.02 1.90 0.50
CA LEU A 53 -1.91 1.58 1.61
C LEU A 53 -2.00 0.07 1.87
N ILE A 54 -2.00 -0.77 0.83
CA ILE A 54 -1.94 -2.24 0.99
C ILE A 54 -0.67 -2.65 1.73
N LEU A 55 0.50 -2.13 1.32
CA LEU A 55 1.78 -2.42 1.96
C LEU A 55 1.84 -1.87 3.39
N ALA A 56 1.24 -0.70 3.64
CA ALA A 56 1.13 -0.16 4.99
C ALA A 56 0.32 -1.07 5.92
N LEU A 57 -0.82 -1.60 5.44
CA LEU A 57 -1.65 -2.54 6.19
C LEU A 57 -0.91 -3.86 6.47
N GLU A 58 -0.13 -4.35 5.50
CA GLU A 58 0.71 -5.54 5.66
C GLU A 58 1.80 -5.31 6.72
N LEU A 59 2.56 -4.22 6.63
CA LEU A 59 3.60 -3.87 7.60
C LEU A 59 3.05 -3.62 9.00
N PHE A 60 1.88 -2.99 9.11
CA PHE A 60 1.19 -2.78 10.36
C PHE A 60 0.86 -4.11 11.04
N ALA A 61 0.30 -5.07 10.28
CA ALA A 61 0.02 -6.41 10.77
C ALA A 61 1.31 -7.20 11.10
N ALA A 62 2.34 -7.09 10.27
CA ALA A 62 3.62 -7.76 10.47
C ALA A 62 4.31 -7.29 11.77
N ALA A 63 4.32 -5.98 12.04
CA ALA A 63 4.87 -5.42 13.27
C ALA A 63 4.15 -5.98 14.51
N GLN A 64 2.82 -6.10 14.45
CA GLN A 64 2.02 -6.69 15.52
C GLN A 64 2.34 -8.19 15.69
N GLY A 65 2.46 -8.94 14.60
CA GLY A 65 2.86 -10.35 14.59
C GLY A 65 4.25 -10.58 15.19
N ILE A 66 5.19 -9.68 14.92
CA ILE A 66 6.53 -9.70 15.53
C ILE A 66 6.43 -9.55 17.05
N ASP A 67 5.61 -8.63 17.57
CA ASP A 67 5.44 -8.45 19.02
C ASP A 67 4.85 -9.69 19.68
N PHE A 68 3.81 -10.27 19.08
CA PHE A 68 3.24 -11.52 19.57
C PHE A 68 4.28 -12.63 19.62
N ARG A 69 5.09 -12.78 18.55
CA ARG A 69 6.13 -13.79 18.51
C ARG A 69 7.21 -13.56 19.57
N ARG A 70 7.64 -12.31 19.78
CA ARG A 70 8.64 -11.95 20.80
C ARG A 70 8.17 -12.26 22.23
N LYS A 71 6.86 -12.11 22.52
CA LYS A 71 6.28 -12.52 23.80
C LYS A 71 6.41 -14.03 24.07
N ILE A 72 6.51 -14.86 23.03
CA ILE A 72 6.64 -16.32 23.13
C ILE A 72 8.10 -16.76 23.17
N ILE A 73 8.95 -16.19 22.29
CA ILE A 73 10.31 -16.70 22.07
C ILE A 73 11.41 -15.88 22.77
N GLY A 74 11.05 -14.82 23.48
CA GLY A 74 11.99 -13.95 24.20
C GLY A 74 12.31 -12.64 23.45
N PHE A 75 12.46 -11.55 24.21
CA PHE A 75 12.75 -10.21 23.68
C PHE A 75 14.22 -10.02 23.25
N GLU A 76 15.10 -10.92 23.67
CA GLU A 76 16.52 -10.96 23.30
C GLU A 76 16.74 -11.43 21.85
N LYS A 77 15.76 -12.13 21.26
CA LYS A 77 15.79 -12.50 19.85
C LYS A 77 15.66 -11.26 18.98
N LYS A 78 16.55 -11.17 17.99
CA LYS A 78 16.67 -10.01 17.09
C LYS A 78 16.12 -10.35 15.71
N LEU A 79 15.44 -9.39 15.10
CA LEU A 79 15.12 -9.43 13.67
C LEU A 79 16.41 -9.29 12.84
N GLY A 80 16.33 -9.68 11.57
CA GLY A 80 17.39 -9.43 10.59
C GLY A 80 17.69 -7.94 10.45
N ARG A 81 18.90 -7.59 9.98
CA ARG A 81 19.40 -6.21 9.96
C ARG A 81 18.41 -5.22 9.32
N GLY A 82 17.90 -5.52 8.12
CA GLY A 82 16.97 -4.65 7.40
C GLY A 82 15.59 -4.56 8.04
N THR A 83 14.96 -5.70 8.34
CA THR A 83 13.60 -5.72 8.92
C THR A 83 13.56 -5.15 10.33
N ARG A 84 14.65 -5.26 11.11
CA ARG A 84 14.76 -4.65 12.43
C ARG A 84 14.64 -3.13 12.37
N GLU A 85 15.25 -2.49 11.39
CA GLU A 85 15.20 -1.04 11.23
C GLU A 85 13.78 -0.56 10.94
N ILE A 86 13.11 -1.20 9.98
CA ILE A 86 11.71 -0.88 9.61
C ILE A 86 10.78 -1.10 10.82
N TYR A 87 10.89 -2.24 11.50
CA TYR A 87 10.08 -2.52 12.69
C TYR A 87 10.30 -1.48 13.80
N GLN A 88 11.55 -1.06 14.03
CA GLN A 88 11.86 -0.01 15.00
C GLN A 88 11.28 1.35 14.60
N GLN A 89 11.33 1.73 13.31
CA GLN A 89 10.71 2.95 12.82
C GLN A 89 9.20 2.94 13.04
N ILE A 90 8.53 1.83 12.73
CA ILE A 90 7.10 1.66 12.99
C ILE A 90 6.81 1.79 14.49
N ARG A 91 7.53 1.07 15.35
CA ARG A 91 7.27 1.05 16.80
C ARG A 91 7.58 2.36 17.52
N ARG A 92 8.40 3.23 16.93
CA ARG A 92 8.61 4.59 17.45
C ARG A 92 7.37 5.47 17.30
N LYS A 93 6.57 5.27 16.26
CA LYS A 93 5.39 6.11 15.97
C LYS A 93 4.05 5.40 16.22
N VAL A 94 4.04 4.07 16.17
CA VAL A 94 2.84 3.22 16.28
C VAL A 94 3.03 2.22 17.44
N PRO A 95 2.32 2.39 18.55
CA PRO A 95 2.42 1.49 19.70
C PRO A 95 1.90 0.09 19.36
N PHE A 96 2.23 -0.88 20.21
CA PHE A 96 1.58 -2.19 20.18
C PHE A 96 0.09 -2.02 20.51
N ILE A 97 -0.78 -2.59 19.68
CA ILE A 97 -2.23 -2.51 19.86
C ILE A 97 -2.69 -3.68 20.73
N GLU A 98 -2.91 -3.45 22.02
CA GLU A 98 -3.34 -4.51 22.94
C GLU A 98 -4.85 -4.78 22.89
N LYS A 99 -5.64 -3.74 22.67
CA LYS A 99 -7.10 -3.79 22.61
C LYS A 99 -7.58 -3.05 21.37
N ASP A 100 -8.78 -3.39 20.92
CA ASP A 100 -9.40 -2.73 19.78
C ASP A 100 -9.44 -1.21 19.97
N THR A 101 -9.04 -0.51 18.91
CA THR A 101 -8.95 0.95 18.89
C THR A 101 -9.11 1.46 17.47
N TYR A 102 -9.26 2.77 17.32
CA TYR A 102 -9.31 3.40 16.02
C TYR A 102 -7.92 3.39 15.35
N MET A 103 -7.76 2.54 14.33
CA MET A 103 -6.45 2.26 13.72
C MET A 103 -6.05 3.20 12.58
N LYS A 104 -6.95 4.06 12.07
CA LYS A 104 -6.70 4.84 10.84
C LYS A 104 -5.40 5.65 10.90
N ASN A 105 -5.21 6.44 11.97
CA ASN A 105 -4.04 7.30 12.11
C ASN A 105 -2.73 6.50 12.17
N TYR A 106 -2.75 5.32 12.80
CA TYR A 106 -1.60 4.43 12.83
C TYR A 106 -1.27 3.85 11.47
N ILE A 107 -2.30 3.46 10.70
CA ILE A 107 -2.12 2.93 9.34
C ILE A 107 -1.54 4.02 8.43
N GLU A 108 -2.05 5.26 8.49
CA GLU A 108 -1.48 6.38 7.73
C GLU A 108 -0.03 6.66 8.12
N THR A 109 0.31 6.57 9.41
CA THR A 109 1.70 6.70 9.87
C THR A 109 2.62 5.64 9.26
N VAL A 110 2.16 4.39 9.11
CA VAL A 110 2.93 3.33 8.43
C VAL A 110 3.01 3.59 6.92
N ARG A 111 1.95 4.15 6.33
CA ARG A 111 1.93 4.54 4.93
C ARG A 111 2.95 5.63 4.61
N GLU A 112 3.10 6.62 5.48
CA GLU A 112 4.15 7.66 5.34
C GLU A 112 5.56 7.05 5.26
N ILE A 113 5.84 6.03 6.11
CA ILE A 113 7.11 5.29 6.08
C ILE A 113 7.32 4.60 4.72
N ILE A 114 6.28 3.99 4.14
CA ILE A 114 6.33 3.37 2.80
C ILE A 114 6.56 4.42 1.72
N ALA A 115 5.84 5.54 1.78
CA ALA A 115 5.89 6.60 0.78
C ALA A 115 7.18 7.43 0.83
N GLY A 116 8.02 7.25 1.86
CA GLY A 116 9.22 8.04 2.10
C GLY A 116 8.92 9.50 2.41
N ARG A 117 7.77 9.78 3.04
CA ARG A 117 7.29 11.13 3.40
C ARG A 117 7.27 11.31 4.91
#